data_AF-A0A4Q3RIY6-F1
#
_entry.id   AF-A0A4Q3RIY6-F1
#
_cell.length_a   1.000
_cell.length_b   1.000
_cell.length_c   1.000
_cell.angle_alpha   90.00
_cell.angle_beta   90.00
_cell.angle_gamma   90.00
#
_symmetry.space_group_name_H-M   'P 1'
#
loop_
_entity.id
_entity.type
_entity.pdbx_description
1 polymer ?
#
loop_
_entity_poly.entity_id
_entity_poly.type
_entity_poly.pdbx_seq_one_letter_code
_entity_poly.pdbx_strand_id
1 'polypeptide(L)'
;MCDELKFNPQTIGIKMERPQQIDSLKQNSIAIPPFQIHKLSQYMSAFTNLMMETLSRKYPDLANEKQRTIYVSQGHITSKIKKTKEQDKLLLYENGVKAAQDFFAAPSL
;
A
#
# COMPACT_ATOMS: atom_id res chain seq x y z
N MET A 1 -0.33 -1.16 29.52
CA MET A 1 -1.60 -1.89 29.39
C MET A 1 -1.59 -2.52 28.01
N CYS A 2 -1.63 -3.84 27.92
CA CYS A 2 -1.81 -4.54 26.65
C CYS A 2 -3.30 -4.63 26.40
N ASP A 3 -3.87 -3.60 25.79
CA ASP A 3 -5.24 -3.69 25.31
C ASP A 3 -5.28 -4.73 24.19
N GLU A 4 -6.13 -5.74 24.36
CA GLU A 4 -6.39 -6.73 23.32
C GLU A 4 -6.94 -6.02 22.09
N LEU A 5 -6.22 -6.14 20.96
CA LEU A 5 -6.52 -5.43 19.73
C LEU A 5 -7.84 -5.93 19.12
N LYS A 6 -8.94 -5.19 19.36
CA LYS A 6 -10.23 -5.46 18.72
C LYS A 6 -10.39 -4.63 17.45
N PHE A 7 -10.35 -5.33 16.31
CA PHE A 7 -10.59 -4.74 15.01
C PHE A 7 -12.04 -4.96 14.56
N ASN A 8 -12.66 -3.97 13.90
CA ASN A 8 -14.01 -4.10 13.38
C ASN A 8 -14.05 -5.03 12.14
N PRO A 9 -14.73 -6.18 12.19
CA PRO A 9 -14.76 -7.11 11.05
C PRO A 9 -15.48 -6.54 9.81
N GLN A 10 -16.24 -5.46 9.96
CA GLN A 10 -17.02 -4.82 8.88
C GLN A 10 -16.23 -3.72 8.13
N THR A 11 -14.98 -3.44 8.51
CA THR A 11 -14.16 -2.43 7.82
C THR A 11 -13.14 -3.09 6.91
N ILE A 12 -13.12 -2.64 5.66
CA ILE A 12 -12.08 -2.98 4.68
C ILE A 12 -11.14 -1.78 4.48
N GLY A 13 -9.83 -2.03 4.55
CA GLY A 13 -8.82 -1.04 4.22
C GLY A 13 -8.57 -0.99 2.72
N ILE A 14 -8.19 0.17 2.21
CA ILE A 14 -7.67 0.31 0.84
C ILE A 14 -6.38 1.13 0.95
N LYS A 15 -5.28 0.60 0.41
CA LYS A 15 -3.97 1.26 0.47
C LYS A 15 -3.34 1.26 -0.90
N MET A 16 -2.93 2.43 -1.38
CA MET A 16 -2.13 2.55 -2.59
C MET A 16 -0.64 2.44 -2.24
N GLU A 17 0.05 1.52 -2.88
CA GLU A 17 1.44 1.18 -2.58
C GLU A 17 2.27 0.99 -3.84
N ARG A 18 3.60 1.09 -3.70
CA ARG A 18 4.51 0.70 -4.78
C ARG A 18 4.44 -0.82 -5.03
N PRO A 19 4.64 -1.29 -6.27
CA PRO A 19 4.69 -2.73 -6.56
C PRO A 19 5.64 -3.49 -5.62
N GLN A 20 6.84 -2.96 -5.38
CA GLN A 20 7.85 -3.59 -4.54
C GLN A 20 7.40 -3.77 -3.08
N GLN A 21 6.54 -2.87 -2.57
CA GLN A 21 5.99 -2.98 -1.21
C GLN A 21 4.96 -4.10 -1.14
N ILE A 22 4.09 -4.18 -2.14
CA ILE A 22 3.10 -5.26 -2.24
C ILE A 22 3.80 -6.61 -2.36
N ASP A 23 4.84 -6.70 -3.18
CA ASP A 23 5.61 -7.94 -3.36
C ASP A 23 6.32 -8.35 -2.08
N SER A 24 6.91 -7.39 -1.34
CA SER A 24 7.53 -7.68 -0.04
C SER A 24 6.52 -8.22 0.96
N LEU A 25 5.32 -7.63 1.03
CA LEU A 25 4.24 -8.11 1.90
C LEU A 25 3.78 -9.51 1.52
N LYS A 26 3.64 -9.81 0.23
CA LYS A 26 3.34 -11.18 -0.26
C LYS A 26 4.41 -12.20 0.12
N GLN A 27 5.66 -11.75 0.23
CA GLN A 27 6.78 -12.55 0.73
C GLN A 27 6.90 -12.55 2.26
N ASN A 28 5.85 -12.15 2.98
CA ASN A 28 5.80 -12.03 4.44
C ASN A 28 6.83 -11.06 5.04
N SER A 29 7.39 -10.17 4.25
CA SER A 29 8.29 -9.12 4.70
C SER A 29 7.53 -7.82 4.90
N ILE A 30 7.62 -7.28 6.11
CA ILE A 30 7.13 -5.93 6.40
C ILE A 30 8.21 -4.87 6.14
N ALA A 31 9.41 -5.22 5.67
CA ALA A 31 10.44 -4.22 5.39
C ALA A 31 9.96 -3.22 4.34
N ILE A 32 10.34 -1.94 4.49
CA ILE A 32 10.06 -0.92 3.48
C ILE A 32 11.13 -1.08 2.39
N PRO A 33 10.77 -1.43 1.14
CA PRO A 33 11.72 -1.56 0.06
C PRO A 33 12.50 -0.26 -0.17
N PRO A 34 13.81 -0.34 -0.41
CA PRO A 34 14.64 0.83 -0.61
C PRO A 34 14.23 1.61 -1.86
N PHE A 35 14.58 2.90 -1.88
CA PHE A 35 14.57 3.72 -3.09
C PHE A 35 15.99 3.80 -3.64
N GLN A 36 16.14 3.74 -4.96
CA GLN A 36 17.39 4.11 -5.63
C GLN A 36 17.41 5.63 -5.80
N ILE A 37 18.29 6.30 -5.07
CA ILE A 37 18.34 7.76 -4.99
C ILE A 37 19.51 8.28 -5.82
N HIS A 38 19.17 8.89 -6.95
CA HIS A 38 20.11 9.57 -7.86
C HIS A 38 19.77 11.05 -8.06
N LYS A 39 18.59 11.50 -7.58
CA LYS A 39 18.14 12.89 -7.65
C LYS A 39 17.25 13.28 -6.48
N LEU A 40 17.14 14.59 -6.23
CA LEU A 40 16.35 15.14 -5.13
C LEU A 40 14.89 14.69 -5.13
N SER A 41 14.25 14.55 -6.29
CA SER A 41 12.86 14.10 -6.34
C SER A 41 12.68 12.66 -5.85
N GLN A 42 13.65 11.77 -6.10
CA GLN A 42 13.63 10.40 -5.55
C GLN A 42 13.85 10.41 -4.04
N TYR A 43 14.75 11.28 -3.55
CA TYR A 43 14.95 11.48 -2.11
C TYR A 43 13.64 11.94 -1.44
N MET A 44 12.96 12.94 -2.01
CA MET A 44 11.69 13.42 -1.46
C MET A 44 10.62 12.34 -1.46
N SER A 45 10.51 11.54 -2.53
CA SER A 45 9.60 10.39 -2.56
C SER A 45 9.95 9.35 -1.49
N ALA A 46 11.24 9.04 -1.31
CA ALA A 46 11.70 8.11 -0.29
C ALA A 46 11.37 8.60 1.12
N PHE A 47 11.61 9.88 1.40
CA PHE A 47 11.30 10.51 2.66
C PHE A 47 9.78 10.50 2.94
N THR A 48 8.96 10.91 1.98
CA THR A 48 7.50 10.86 2.12
C THR A 48 6.99 9.43 2.35
N ASN A 49 7.54 8.44 1.63
CA ASN A 49 7.17 7.04 1.82
C ASN A 49 7.52 6.57 3.24
N LEU A 50 8.73 6.85 3.72
CA LEU A 50 9.16 6.48 5.06
C LEU A 50 8.28 7.12 6.14
N MET A 51 7.96 8.41 5.99
CA MET A 51 7.08 9.13 6.90
C MET A 51 5.67 8.52 6.93
N MET A 52 5.06 8.30 5.75
CA MET A 52 3.73 7.70 5.66
C MET A 52 3.68 6.30 6.27
N GLU A 53 4.68 5.47 6.02
CA GLU A 53 4.77 4.14 6.62
C GLU A 53 4.95 4.22 8.13
N THR A 54 5.78 5.13 8.63
CA THR A 54 5.96 5.32 10.09
C THR A 54 4.66 5.73 10.78
N LEU A 55 3.85 6.60 10.15
CA LEU A 55 2.56 7.05 10.69
C LEU A 55 1.44 6.00 10.58
N SER A 56 1.47 5.19 9.53
CA SER A 56 0.41 4.21 9.23
C SER A 56 0.58 2.92 10.02
N ARG A 57 1.83 2.49 10.27
CA ARG A 57 2.18 1.23 10.94
C ARG A 57 2.08 1.33 12.46
N LYS A 58 0.86 1.48 12.95
CA LYS A 58 0.56 1.65 14.37
C LYS A 58 0.64 0.35 15.17
N TYR A 59 0.55 -0.80 14.50
CA TYR A 59 0.45 -2.10 15.14
C TYR A 59 1.58 -3.04 14.71
N PRO A 60 2.07 -3.90 15.63
CA PRO A 60 3.05 -4.93 15.29
C PRO A 60 2.57 -5.78 14.12
N ASP A 61 3.52 -6.16 13.25
CA ASP A 61 3.30 -7.06 12.12
C ASP A 61 2.16 -6.67 11.17
N LEU A 62 1.74 -5.40 11.18
CA LEU A 62 0.59 -4.89 10.42
C LEU A 62 -0.70 -5.64 10.73
N ALA A 63 -0.91 -6.04 11.99
CA ALA A 63 -2.08 -6.80 12.43
C ALA A 63 -3.42 -6.12 12.09
N ASN A 64 -3.44 -4.78 11.98
CA ASN A 64 -4.61 -4.01 11.57
C ASN A 64 -4.89 -4.03 10.06
N GLU A 65 -3.92 -4.41 9.23
CA GLU A 65 -4.00 -4.35 7.76
C GLU A 65 -4.04 -5.73 7.10
N LYS A 66 -3.26 -6.70 7.61
CA LYS A 66 -3.17 -8.05 7.02
C LYS A 66 -4.57 -8.67 6.91
N GLN A 67 -4.83 -9.29 5.76
CA GLN A 67 -6.09 -9.99 5.42
C GLN A 67 -7.36 -9.12 5.39
N ARG A 68 -7.25 -7.80 5.62
CA ARG A 68 -8.40 -6.87 5.63
C ARG A 68 -8.17 -5.56 4.89
N THR A 69 -7.04 -5.45 4.20
CA THR A 69 -6.69 -4.31 3.34
C THR A 69 -6.47 -4.77 1.91
N ILE A 70 -7.15 -4.11 0.98
CA ILE A 70 -6.88 -4.21 -0.46
C ILE A 70 -5.66 -3.33 -0.76
N TYR A 71 -4.57 -3.96 -1.18
CA TYR A 71 -3.36 -3.26 -1.61
C TYR A 71 -3.40 -3.01 -3.12
N VAL A 72 -3.51 -1.75 -3.51
CA VAL A 72 -3.59 -1.30 -4.90
C VAL A 72 -2.22 -0.82 -5.37
N SER A 73 -1.72 -1.37 -6.47
CA SER A 73 -0.46 -0.93 -7.06
C SER A 73 -0.63 0.45 -7.72
N GLN A 74 0.20 1.41 -7.32
CA GLN A 74 0.29 2.71 -8.01
C GLN A 74 1.20 2.66 -9.26
N GLY A 75 1.81 1.51 -9.55
CA GLY A 75 2.74 1.35 -10.67
C GLY A 75 3.91 2.34 -10.59
N HIS A 76 4.12 3.10 -11.66
CA HIS A 76 5.17 4.12 -11.79
C HIS A 76 4.66 5.55 -11.54
N ILE A 77 3.40 5.70 -11.13
CA ILE A 77 2.75 7.01 -11.00
C ILE A 77 3.22 7.65 -9.69
N THR A 78 3.82 8.83 -9.81
CA THR A 78 4.28 9.68 -8.68
C THR A 78 3.59 11.05 -8.68
N SER A 79 2.64 11.23 -9.60
CA SER A 79 2.02 12.51 -9.93
C SER A 79 1.11 13.02 -8.81
N LYS A 80 1.11 14.33 -8.58
CA LYS A 80 0.08 14.99 -7.77
C LYS A 80 -1.28 14.78 -8.46
N ILE A 81 -2.31 14.40 -7.69
CA ILE A 81 -3.67 14.06 -8.17
C ILE A 81 -4.18 15.01 -9.28
N LYS A 82 -3.93 16.33 -9.13
CA LYS A 82 -4.36 17.37 -10.07
C LYS A 82 -3.70 17.34 -11.46
N LYS A 83 -2.59 16.61 -11.65
CA LYS A 83 -1.80 16.57 -12.91
C LYS A 83 -1.72 15.17 -13.52
N THR A 84 -2.60 14.26 -13.10
CA THR A 84 -2.61 12.87 -13.57
C THR A 84 -3.23 12.79 -14.96
N LYS A 85 -2.52 12.19 -15.92
CA LYS A 85 -3.03 12.00 -17.29
C LYS A 85 -4.19 11.01 -17.28
N GLU A 86 -5.08 11.06 -18.28
CA GLU A 86 -6.19 10.10 -18.39
C GLU A 86 -5.70 8.65 -18.45
N GLN A 87 -4.59 8.40 -19.14
CA GLN A 87 -3.95 7.08 -19.19
C GLN A 87 -3.51 6.58 -17.80
N ASP A 88 -2.94 7.47 -16.98
CA ASP A 88 -2.52 7.14 -15.62
C ASP A 88 -3.73 6.87 -14.72
N LYS A 89 -4.84 7.60 -14.90
CA LYS A 89 -6.10 7.36 -14.18
C LYS A 89 -6.68 5.99 -14.53
N LEU A 90 -6.70 5.65 -15.82
CA LEU A 90 -7.18 4.35 -16.28
C LEU A 90 -6.32 3.22 -15.70
N LEU A 91 -4.99 3.37 -15.72
CA LEU A 91 -4.07 2.42 -15.10
C LEU A 91 -4.38 2.23 -13.60
N LEU A 92 -4.58 3.31 -12.84
CA LEU A 92 -4.93 3.22 -11.42
C LEU A 92 -6.29 2.55 -11.19
N TYR A 93 -7.26 2.83 -12.06
CA TYR A 93 -8.58 2.20 -12.02
C TYR A 93 -8.48 0.69 -12.26
N GLU A 94 -7.79 0.27 -13.32
CA GLU A 94 -7.59 -1.14 -13.66
C GLU A 94 -6.82 -1.88 -12.56
N ASN A 95 -5.79 -1.26 -11.99
CA ASN A 95 -5.05 -1.81 -10.85
C ASN A 95 -5.97 -1.98 -9.62
N GLY A 96 -6.87 -1.03 -9.37
CA GLY A 96 -7.84 -1.09 -8.29
C GLY A 96 -8.86 -2.22 -8.48
N VAL A 97 -9.43 -2.35 -9.68
CA VAL A 97 -10.36 -3.43 -10.04
C VAL A 97 -9.69 -4.78 -9.83
N LYS A 98 -8.48 -4.96 -10.37
CA LYS A 98 -7.73 -6.21 -10.22
C LYS A 98 -7.43 -6.53 -8.76
N ALA A 99 -6.95 -5.56 -7.99
CA ALA A 99 -6.63 -5.76 -6.58
C ALA A 99 -7.86 -6.16 -5.74
N ALA A 100 -9.02 -5.57 -6.04
CA ALA A 100 -10.27 -5.95 -5.39
C ALA A 100 -10.71 -7.37 -5.78
N GLN A 101 -10.64 -7.72 -7.07
CA GLN A 101 -10.93 -9.07 -7.54
C GLN A 101 -10.03 -10.11 -6.87
N ASP A 102 -8.72 -9.87 -6.84
CA ASP A 102 -7.74 -10.75 -6.20
C ASP A 102 -8.04 -10.91 -4.70
N PHE A 103 -8.40 -9.83 -4.01
CA PHE A 103 -8.73 -9.85 -2.58
C PHE A 103 -9.98 -10.69 -2.27
N PHE A 104 -11.05 -10.53 -3.04
CA PHE A 104 -12.30 -11.27 -2.82
C PHE A 104 -12.29 -12.69 -3.40
N ALA A 105 -11.38 -13.01 -4.32
CA ALA A 105 -11.20 -14.36 -4.86
C ALA A 105 -10.32 -15.24 -3.96
N ALA A 106 -9.45 -14.65 -3.15
CA ALA A 106 -8.63 -15.39 -2.20
C ALA A 106 -9.52 -16.05 -1.13
N PRO A 107 -9.36 -17.35 -0.84
CA PRO A 107 -10.11 -17.98 0.24
C PRO A 107 -9.79 -17.27 1.56
N SER A 108 -10.82 -16.81 2.24
CA SER A 108 -10.73 -16.32 3.62
C SER A 108 -10.21 -17.45 4.49
N LEU A 109 -8.96 -17.34 4.94
CA LEU A 109 -8.39 -18.17 6.00
C LEU A 109 -9.06 -17.85 7.34
#